data_AF-A0A2V9L9B5-F1
#
_entry.id   AF-A0A2V9L9B5-F1
#
_cell.length_a   1.000
_cell.length_b   1.000
_cell.length_c   1.000
_cell.angle_alpha   90.00
_cell.angle_beta   90.00
_cell.angle_gamma   90.00
#
_symmetry.space_group_name_H-M   'P 1'
#
loop_
_entity.id
_entity.type
_entity.pdbx_description
1 polymer ?
#
loop_
_entity_poly.entity_id
_entity_poly.type
_entity_poly.pdbx_seq_one_letter_code
_entity_poly.pdbx_strand_id
1 'polypeptide(L)'
;MLVPLFALLTGVWALRLILAAAGAPIGLTRYASLTVMGPAVVLLAALLMHERRFGSYTNVVLASFLLNAWAELLIVAAITFTRVTGMQNIYTAPEFSMPGHDPSQVRHILGHLTFGIGFGTLVGAAEGCLLLWLLRKLTPKDREQPFGSR
;
A
#
# COMPACT_ATOMS: atom_id res chain seq x y z
N MET A 1 2.65 -14.53 5.54
CA MET A 1 1.62 -14.25 4.51
C MET A 1 1.84 -12.91 3.81
N LEU A 2 2.15 -11.82 4.52
CA LEU A 2 2.26 -10.48 3.91
C LEU A 2 3.56 -10.24 3.13
N VAL A 3 4.63 -11.02 3.35
CA VAL A 3 5.95 -10.83 2.71
C VAL A 3 5.88 -10.64 1.18
N PRO A 4 5.13 -11.46 0.41
CA PRO A 4 5.02 -11.24 -1.04
C PRO A 4 4.34 -9.92 -1.41
N LEU A 5 3.46 -9.39 -0.55
CA LEU A 5 2.77 -8.12 -0.77
C LEU A 5 3.71 -6.94 -0.55
N PHE A 6 4.60 -7.01 0.45
CA PHE A 6 5.68 -6.04 0.61
C PHE A 6 6.60 -6.03 -0.61
N ALA A 7 6.98 -7.23 -1.11
CA ALA A 7 7.80 -7.33 -2.32
C ALA A 7 7.09 -6.75 -3.55
N LEU A 8 5.77 -6.97 -3.70
CA LEU A 8 4.97 -6.38 -4.77
C LEU A 8 4.97 -4.85 -4.70
N LEU A 9 4.77 -4.26 -3.51
CA LEU A 9 4.86 -2.81 -3.32
C LEU A 9 6.24 -2.27 -3.71
N THR A 10 7.31 -2.91 -3.23
CA THR A 10 8.68 -2.54 -3.60
C THR A 10 8.93 -2.65 -5.10
N GLY A 11 8.39 -3.70 -5.75
CA GLY A 11 8.49 -3.89 -7.20
C GLY A 11 7.78 -2.79 -7.99
N VAL A 12 6.56 -2.43 -7.61
CA VAL A 12 5.80 -1.34 -8.23
C VAL A 12 6.50 0.00 -8.04
N TRP A 13 7.01 0.25 -6.83
CA TRP A 13 7.80 1.44 -6.52
C TRP A 13 9.05 1.56 -7.40
N ALA A 14 9.83 0.48 -7.50
CA ALA A 14 11.05 0.43 -8.30
C ALA A 14 10.74 0.56 -9.80
N LEU A 15 9.70 -0.12 -10.28
CA LEU A 15 9.24 -0.01 -11.66
C LEU A 15 8.89 1.43 -12.01
N ARG A 16 8.20 2.16 -11.13
CA ARG A 16 7.86 3.57 -11.35
C ARG A 16 9.12 4.44 -11.50
N LEU A 17 10.14 4.20 -10.66
CA LEU A 17 11.41 4.92 -10.75
C LEU A 17 12.13 4.63 -12.08
N ILE A 18 12.18 3.35 -12.48
CA ILE A 18 12.83 2.93 -13.73
C ILE A 18 12.10 3.52 -14.95
N LEU A 19 10.77 3.45 -14.99
CA LEU A 19 9.97 4.02 -16.07
C LEU A 19 10.19 5.53 -16.19
N ALA A 20 10.21 6.25 -15.06
CA ALA A 20 10.49 7.68 -15.05
C ALA A 20 11.91 7.99 -15.52
N ALA A 21 12.91 7.23 -15.07
CA ALA A 21 14.30 7.39 -15.50
C ALA A 21 14.50 7.09 -16.99
N ALA A 22 13.71 6.18 -17.56
CA ALA A 22 13.70 5.85 -18.98
C ALA A 22 12.95 6.88 -19.85
N GLY A 23 12.38 7.94 -19.26
CA GLY A 23 11.60 8.95 -19.99
C GLY A 23 10.24 8.44 -20.48
N ALA A 24 9.68 7.40 -19.84
CA ALA A 24 8.38 6.86 -20.22
C ALA A 24 7.26 7.92 -20.11
N PRO A 25 6.20 7.84 -20.94
CA PRO A 25 5.10 8.79 -20.90
C PRO A 25 4.47 8.87 -19.51
N ILE A 26 4.14 10.09 -19.06
CA ILE A 26 3.61 10.33 -17.71
C ILE A 26 2.32 9.55 -17.43
N GLY A 27 1.51 9.29 -18.46
CA GLY A 27 0.34 8.43 -18.36
C GLY A 27 0.68 7.00 -17.92
N LEU A 28 1.73 6.40 -18.51
CA LEU A 28 2.19 5.06 -18.16
C LEU A 28 2.79 5.03 -16.74
N THR A 29 3.62 6.03 -16.42
CA THR A 29 4.26 6.16 -15.10
C THR A 29 3.26 6.42 -13.97
N ARG A 30 2.10 7.00 -14.28
CA ARG A 30 0.99 7.20 -13.32
C ARG A 30 0.32 5.90 -12.90
N TYR A 31 0.21 4.92 -13.80
CA TYR A 31 -0.42 3.63 -13.45
C TYR A 31 0.45 2.79 -12.51
N ALA A 32 1.77 2.95 -12.56
CA ALA A 32 2.69 2.38 -11.58
C ALA A 32 2.68 3.18 -10.26
N SER A 33 1.51 3.42 -9.67
CA SER A 33 1.37 4.23 -8.46
C SER A 33 1.11 3.38 -7.22
N LEU A 34 1.91 3.62 -6.17
CA LEU A 34 1.69 3.06 -4.84
C LEU A 34 0.35 3.49 -4.22
N THR A 35 -0.20 4.65 -4.61
CA THR A 35 -1.50 5.13 -4.12
C THR A 35 -2.64 4.22 -4.56
N VAL A 36 -2.54 3.62 -5.75
CA VAL A 36 -3.53 2.66 -6.26
C VAL A 36 -3.21 1.25 -5.75
N MET A 37 -1.92 0.89 -5.72
CA MET A 37 -1.48 -0.43 -5.30
C MET A 37 -1.69 -0.69 -3.80
N GLY A 38 -1.58 0.33 -2.94
CA GLY A 38 -1.77 0.22 -1.49
C GLY A 38 -3.11 -0.43 -1.12
N PRO A 39 -4.25 0.16 -1.53
CA PRO A 39 -5.57 -0.46 -1.36
C PRO A 39 -5.66 -1.88 -1.93
N ALA A 40 -5.17 -2.09 -3.15
CA ALA A 40 -5.21 -3.39 -3.82
C ALA A 40 -4.48 -4.49 -3.03
N VAL A 41 -3.32 -4.21 -2.44
CA VAL A 41 -2.60 -5.19 -1.63
C VAL A 41 -3.29 -5.48 -0.30
N VAL A 42 -4.02 -4.52 0.28
CA VAL A 42 -4.82 -4.75 1.49
C VAL A 42 -6.02 -5.65 1.19
N LEU A 43 -6.71 -5.43 0.06
CA LEU A 43 -7.77 -6.30 -0.42
C LEU A 43 -7.26 -7.72 -0.69
N LEU A 44 -6.09 -7.85 -1.31
CA LEU A 44 -5.45 -9.15 -1.54
C LEU A 44 -5.05 -9.82 -0.21
N ALA A 45 -4.57 -9.06 0.78
CA ALA A 45 -4.32 -9.59 2.11
C ALA A 45 -5.60 -10.14 2.76
N ALA A 46 -6.71 -9.41 2.69
CA ALA A 46 -8.01 -9.84 3.21
C ALA A 46 -8.53 -11.10 2.50
N LEU A 47 -8.34 -11.19 1.17
CA LEU A 47 -8.67 -12.39 0.39
C LEU A 47 -7.81 -13.59 0.84
N LEU A 48 -6.49 -13.42 0.96
CA LEU A 48 -5.59 -14.48 1.41
C LEU A 48 -5.90 -14.95 2.83
N MET A 49 -6.32 -14.02 3.72
CA MET A 49 -6.80 -14.35 5.06
C MET A 49 -8.06 -15.22 5.01
N HIS A 50 -9.03 -14.86 4.16
CA HIS A 50 -10.23 -15.67 3.96
C HIS A 50 -9.89 -17.06 3.39
N GLU A 51 -9.08 -17.12 2.32
CA GLU A 51 -8.71 -18.36 1.65
C GLU A 51 -7.97 -19.33 2.58
N ARG A 52 -7.06 -18.82 3.39
CA ARG A 52 -6.28 -19.63 4.34
C ARG A 52 -7.01 -19.90 5.65
N ARG A 53 -8.30 -19.51 5.77
CA ARG A 53 -9.10 -19.60 6.99
C ARG A 53 -8.41 -18.98 8.21
N PHE A 54 -7.59 -17.95 7.97
CA PHE A 54 -6.71 -17.37 8.95
C PHE A 54 -7.00 -15.89 9.12
N GLY A 55 -7.25 -15.49 10.36
CA GLY A 55 -7.21 -14.11 10.79
C GLY A 55 -8.55 -13.47 11.11
N SER A 56 -8.48 -12.34 11.83
CA SER A 56 -9.63 -11.55 12.28
C SER A 56 -9.66 -10.18 11.59
N TYR A 57 -10.70 -9.39 11.84
CA TYR A 57 -10.71 -7.99 11.41
C TYR A 57 -9.51 -7.20 11.96
N THR A 58 -9.06 -7.50 13.19
CA THR A 58 -7.82 -6.92 13.75
C THR A 58 -6.60 -7.25 12.90
N ASN A 59 -6.50 -8.46 12.35
CA ASN A 59 -5.40 -8.81 11.46
C ASN A 59 -5.45 -8.04 10.14
N VAL A 60 -6.65 -7.75 9.63
CA VAL A 60 -6.81 -6.89 8.45
C VAL A 60 -6.39 -5.45 8.76
N VAL A 61 -6.80 -4.90 9.90
CA VAL A 61 -6.37 -3.56 10.35
C VAL A 61 -4.84 -3.50 10.47
N LEU A 62 -4.23 -4.50 11.09
CA LEU A 62 -2.77 -4.58 11.23
C LEU A 62 -2.08 -4.73 9.87
N ALA A 63 -2.61 -5.57 8.98
CA ALA A 63 -2.08 -5.72 7.62
C ALA A 63 -2.18 -4.40 6.83
N SER A 64 -3.31 -3.69 6.93
CA SER A 64 -3.50 -2.36 6.36
C SER A 64 -2.42 -1.39 6.84
N PHE A 65 -2.23 -1.31 8.17
CA PHE A 65 -1.21 -0.44 8.75
C PHE A 65 0.19 -0.77 8.24
N LEU A 66 0.59 -2.05 8.31
CA LEU A 66 1.95 -2.44 7.94
C LEU A 66 2.24 -2.25 6.44
N LEU A 67 1.30 -2.62 5.57
CA LEU A 67 1.46 -2.48 4.12
C LEU A 67 1.43 -1.01 3.70
N ASN A 68 0.53 -0.21 4.27
CA ASN A 68 0.46 1.22 3.99
C ASN A 68 1.70 1.94 4.51
N ALA A 69 2.10 1.69 5.76
CA ALA A 69 3.33 2.27 6.32
C ALA A 69 4.56 1.95 5.47
N TRP A 70 4.67 0.73 4.94
CA TRP A 70 5.75 0.38 4.02
C TRP A 70 5.70 1.15 2.70
N ALA A 71 4.53 1.26 2.08
CA ALA A 71 4.36 2.04 0.86
C ALA A 71 4.76 3.51 1.08
N GLU A 72 4.33 4.12 2.18
CA GLU A 72 4.68 5.49 2.54
C GLU A 72 6.19 5.65 2.82
N LEU A 73 6.83 4.68 3.48
CA LEU A 73 8.28 4.68 3.69
C LEU A 73 9.07 4.60 2.38
N LEU A 74 8.60 3.81 1.40
CA LEU A 74 9.22 3.75 0.07
C LEU A 74 9.13 5.11 -0.65
N ILE A 75 7.99 5.80 -0.54
CA ILE A 75 7.82 7.14 -1.12
C ILE A 75 8.76 8.14 -0.43
N VAL A 76 8.78 8.14 0.91
CA VAL A 76 9.67 9.00 1.70
C VAL A 76 11.14 8.73 1.38
N ALA A 77 11.53 7.48 1.16
CA ALA A 77 12.89 7.12 0.75
C ALA A 77 13.27 7.74 -0.61
N ALA A 78 12.37 7.69 -1.60
CA ALA A 78 12.61 8.31 -2.91
C ALA A 78 12.70 9.85 -2.82
N ILE A 79 11.85 10.49 -2.01
CA ILE A 79 11.92 11.94 -1.79
C ILE A 79 13.23 12.32 -1.06
N THR A 80 13.61 11.55 -0.04
CA THR A 80 14.85 11.75 0.72
C THR A 80 16.07 11.55 -0.16
N PHE A 81 16.04 10.60 -1.10
CA PHE A 81 17.10 10.41 -2.08
C PHE A 81 17.35 11.67 -2.91
N THR A 82 16.30 12.31 -3.43
CA THR A 82 16.44 13.59 -4.14
C THR A 82 16.98 14.68 -3.24
N ARG A 83 16.56 14.75 -1.97
CA ARG A 83 17.08 15.72 -1.02
C ARG A 83 18.59 15.56 -0.77
N VAL A 84 19.07 14.32 -0.65
CA VAL A 84 20.48 14.03 -0.35
C VAL A 84 21.37 14.16 -1.58
N THR A 85 20.87 13.75 -2.76
CA THR A 85 21.68 13.67 -4.00
C THR A 85 21.49 14.86 -4.94
N GLY A 86 20.42 15.63 -4.78
CA GLY A 86 19.98 16.65 -5.74
C GLY A 86 19.35 16.09 -7.01
N MET A 87 19.35 14.77 -7.21
CA MET A 87 18.81 14.13 -8.42
C MET A 87 17.29 14.03 -8.34
N GLN A 88 16.59 14.72 -9.24
CA GLN A 88 15.14 14.72 -9.30
C GLN A 88 14.60 13.34 -9.70
N ASN A 89 13.44 12.98 -9.14
CA ASN A 89 12.71 11.78 -9.55
C ASN A 89 11.20 12.03 -9.57
N ILE A 90 10.44 11.02 -10.01
CA ILE A 90 8.98 11.13 -10.19
C ILE A 90 8.22 11.48 -8.90
N TYR A 91 8.74 11.12 -7.73
CA TYR A 91 8.12 11.41 -6.43
C TYR A 91 8.38 12.83 -5.94
N THR A 92 9.32 13.57 -6.57
CA THR A 92 9.55 14.99 -6.29
C THR A 92 9.04 15.90 -7.40
N ALA A 93 8.45 15.34 -8.46
CA ALA A 93 7.92 16.12 -9.56
C ALA A 93 6.70 16.95 -9.09
N PRO A 94 6.55 18.20 -9.56
CA PRO A 94 5.50 19.13 -9.10
C PRO A 94 4.10 18.53 -9.18
N GLU A 95 3.82 17.77 -10.24
CA GLU A 95 2.52 17.14 -10.53
C GLU A 95 2.13 16.05 -9.53
N PHE A 96 3.10 15.56 -8.74
CA PHE A 96 2.91 14.50 -7.74
C PHE A 96 3.29 14.96 -6.33
N SER A 97 3.53 16.27 -6.15
CA SER A 97 3.92 16.86 -4.88
C SER A 97 2.79 17.65 -4.24
N MET A 98 2.95 17.98 -2.95
CA MET A 98 1.96 18.77 -2.20
C MET A 98 1.73 20.16 -2.83
N PRO A 99 0.49 20.67 -2.86
CA PRO A 99 0.20 22.01 -3.34
C PRO A 99 1.02 23.08 -2.59
N GLY A 100 1.63 24.00 -3.34
CA GLY A 100 2.46 25.10 -2.82
C GLY A 100 3.96 24.78 -2.82
N HIS A 101 4.78 25.83 -2.87
CA HIS A 101 6.24 25.71 -2.93
C HIS A 101 6.81 25.03 -1.66
N ASP A 102 7.31 23.79 -1.78
CA ASP A 102 8.08 23.11 -0.74
C ASP A 102 9.51 22.79 -1.24
N PRO A 103 10.40 23.79 -1.30
CA PRO A 103 11.77 23.60 -1.79
C PRO A 103 12.57 22.63 -0.91
N SER A 104 12.16 22.44 0.36
CA SER A 104 12.83 21.56 1.31
C SER A 104 12.35 20.10 1.25
N GLN A 105 11.19 19.85 0.63
CA GLN A 105 10.49 18.56 0.63
C GLN A 105 10.10 18.03 2.03
N VAL A 106 10.29 18.81 3.10
CA VAL A 106 10.01 18.38 4.48
C VAL A 106 8.52 18.19 4.68
N ARG A 107 7.72 19.14 4.18
CA ARG A 107 6.26 19.07 4.32
C ARG A 107 5.70 17.91 3.52
N HIS A 108 6.30 17.61 2.37
CA HIS A 108 5.96 16.43 1.59
C HIS A 108 6.22 15.13 2.37
N ILE A 109 7.41 14.97 2.95
CA ILE A 109 7.76 13.81 3.78
C ILE A 109 6.83 13.69 4.99
N LEU A 110 6.59 14.79 5.72
CA LEU A 110 5.71 14.79 6.88
C LEU A 110 4.26 14.45 6.50
N GLY A 111 3.80 14.90 5.32
CA GLY A 111 2.48 14.54 4.78
C GLY A 111 2.33 13.03 4.64
N HIS A 112 3.32 12.35 4.08
CA HIS A 112 3.34 10.88 3.98
C HIS A 112 3.38 10.20 5.35
N LEU A 113 4.28 10.64 6.24
CA LEU A 113 4.46 10.01 7.57
C LEU A 113 3.29 10.21 8.53
N THR A 114 2.45 11.23 8.32
CA THR A 114 1.30 11.53 9.19
C THR A 114 0.00 11.20 8.50
N PHE A 115 -0.39 12.02 7.51
CA PHE A 115 -1.64 11.88 6.78
C PHE A 115 -1.66 10.63 5.90
N GLY A 116 -0.59 10.35 5.15
CA GLY A 116 -0.50 9.16 4.29
C GLY A 116 -0.63 7.86 5.09
N ILE A 117 0.18 7.71 6.14
CA ILE A 117 0.10 6.55 7.04
C ILE A 117 -1.27 6.47 7.72
N GLY A 118 -1.75 7.56 8.33
CA GLY A 118 -2.99 7.56 9.09
C GLY A 118 -4.22 7.32 8.21
N PHE A 119 -4.45 8.19 7.24
CA PHE A 119 -5.61 8.13 6.35
C PHE A 119 -5.59 6.89 5.46
N GLY A 120 -4.44 6.55 4.87
CA GLY A 120 -4.30 5.34 4.05
C GLY A 120 -4.58 4.06 4.83
N THR A 121 -4.13 3.98 6.09
CA THR A 121 -4.43 2.83 6.97
C THR A 121 -5.91 2.72 7.25
N LEU A 122 -6.59 3.85 7.54
CA LEU A 122 -8.03 3.87 7.82
C LEU A 122 -8.84 3.39 6.63
N VAL A 123 -8.55 3.92 5.43
CA VAL A 123 -9.22 3.52 4.19
C VAL A 123 -8.97 2.04 3.89
N GLY A 124 -7.72 1.60 3.91
CA GLY A 124 -7.34 0.19 3.68
C GLY A 124 -7.98 -0.77 4.69
N ALA A 125 -8.06 -0.36 5.96
CA ALA A 125 -8.69 -1.17 6.99
C ALA A 125 -10.20 -1.28 6.77
N ALA A 126 -10.85 -0.18 6.39
CA ALA A 126 -12.28 -0.16 6.12
C ALA A 126 -12.65 -1.06 4.94
N GLU A 127 -11.98 -0.92 3.80
CA GLU A 127 -12.25 -1.73 2.60
C GLU A 127 -11.86 -3.20 2.81
N GLY A 128 -10.73 -3.49 3.47
CA GLY A 128 -10.29 -4.85 3.74
C GLY A 128 -11.24 -5.56 4.69
N CYS A 129 -11.72 -4.87 5.72
CA CYS A 129 -12.71 -5.45 6.65
C CYS A 129 -14.05 -5.67 5.96
N LEU A 130 -14.50 -4.72 5.12
CA LEU A 130 -15.70 -4.87 4.31
C LEU A 130 -15.59 -6.09 3.39
N LEU A 131 -14.46 -6.26 2.70
CA LEU A 131 -14.22 -7.42 1.84
C LEU A 131 -14.23 -8.72 2.65
N LEU A 132 -13.51 -8.78 3.77
CA LEU A 132 -13.48 -9.97 4.61
C LEU A 132 -14.88 -10.34 5.13
N TRP A 133 -15.69 -9.34 5.49
CA TRP A 133 -17.08 -9.54 5.88
C TRP A 133 -17.91 -10.09 4.72
N LEU A 134 -17.81 -9.50 3.52
CA LEU A 134 -18.50 -9.97 2.32
C LEU A 134 -18.14 -11.42 2.00
N LEU A 135 -16.85 -11.77 1.99
CA LEU A 135 -16.39 -13.13 1.72
C LEU A 135 -16.93 -14.13 2.74
N ARG A 136 -16.95 -13.78 4.03
CA ARG A 136 -17.50 -14.65 5.07
C ARG A 136 -19.01 -14.82 4.97
N LYS A 137 -19.71 -13.80 4.48
CA LYS A 137 -21.16 -13.82 4.34
C LYS A 137 -21.63 -14.54 3.08
N LEU A 138 -20.96 -14.33 1.95
CA LEU A 138 -21.36 -14.82 0.64
C LEU A 138 -20.77 -16.20 0.31
N THR A 139 -19.59 -16.50 0.84
CA THR A 139 -18.93 -17.80 0.67
C THR A 139 -18.55 -18.36 2.05
N PRO A 140 -19.54 -18.81 2.85
CA PRO A 140 -19.25 -19.48 4.11
C PRO A 140 -18.38 -20.70 3.82
N LYS A 141 -17.18 -20.73 4.40
CA LYS A 141 -16.36 -21.94 4.43
C LYS A 141 -16.68 -22.62 5.75
N ASP A 142 -17.41 -23.73 5.69
CA ASP A 142 -17.71 -24.55 6.87
C ASP A 142 -16.41 -24.87 7.59
N ARG A 143 -16.38 -24.64 8.91
CA ARG A 143 -15.34 -25.22 9.76
C ARG A 143 -15.53 -26.72 9.66
N GLU A 144 -14.50 -27.46 9.26
CA GLU A 144 -14.50 -28.92 9.41
C GLU A 144 -15.03 -29.26 10.79
N GLN A 145 -16.10 -30.06 10.84
CA GLN A 145 -16.57 -30.63 12.08
C GLN A 145 -15.37 -31.37 12.69
N PRO A 146 -15.05 -31.16 13.98
CA PRO A 146 -14.11 -32.05 14.64
C PRO A 146 -14.68 -33.46 14.50
N PHE A 147 -13.89 -34.36 13.93
CA PHE A 147 -14.25 -35.77 13.78
C PHE A 147 -14.95 -36.29 15.04
N GLY A 148 -16.07 -36.96 14.80
CA GLY A 148 -17.11 -37.21 15.79
C GLY A 148 -16.65 -37.89 17.07
N SER A 149 -17.26 -37.41 18.15
CA SER A 149 -17.74 -38.24 19.25
C SER A 149 -18.52 -39.44 18.72
N ARG A 150 -17.98 -40.65 18.86
CA ARG A 150 -18.69 -41.86 19.25
C ARG A 150 -17.79 -42.70 20.14
#